data_AF-A0A9D5QZM6-F1
#
_entry.id   AF-A0A9D5QZM6-F1
#
_cell.length_a   1.000
_cell.length_b   1.000
_cell.length_c   1.000
_cell.angle_alpha   90.00
_cell.angle_beta   90.00
_cell.angle_gamma   90.00
#
_symmetry.space_group_name_H-M   'P 1'
#
loop_
_entity.id
_entity.type
_entity.pdbx_description
1 polymer ?
#
loop_
_entity_poly.entity_id
_entity_poly.type
_entity_poly.pdbx_seq_one_letter_code
_entity_poly.pdbx_strand_id
1 'polypeptide(L)'
;MKEAKNAYRKMIASVPADIKAEIDLSFAVSDRIDALMHERGLSKKQFADALGRRPSEITKWLSGQHNFTLSTLAMLSSFFGQPIITVV
;
A
#
# COMPACT_ATOMS: atom_id res chain seq x y z
N MET A 1 32.22 5.70 0.14
CA MET A 1 31.09 5.19 0.96
C MET A 1 30.44 6.26 1.86
N LYS A 2 31.19 7.00 2.71
CA LYS A 2 30.61 8.06 3.58
C LYS A 2 29.94 9.21 2.81
N GLU A 3 30.52 9.63 1.68
CA GLU A 3 29.98 10.76 0.90
C GLU A 3 28.64 10.44 0.24
N ALA A 4 28.50 9.27 -0.38
CA ALA A 4 27.23 8.82 -0.95
C ALA A 4 26.10 8.75 0.10
N LYS A 5 26.42 8.28 1.31
CA LYS A 5 25.46 8.23 2.42
C LYS A 5 25.04 9.62 2.90
N ASN A 6 25.95 10.59 2.89
CA ASN A 6 25.65 11.99 3.24
C ASN A 6 24.82 12.68 2.15
N ALA A 7 25.13 12.45 0.87
CA ALA A 7 24.34 12.96 -0.25
C ALA A 7 22.89 12.43 -0.20
N TYR A 8 22.72 11.13 0.02
CA TYR A 8 21.41 10.51 0.18
C TYR A 8 20.60 11.14 1.33
N ARG A 9 21.22 11.33 2.50
CA ARG A 9 20.56 11.98 3.65
C ARG A 9 20.11 13.40 3.36
N LYS A 10 20.93 14.18 2.65
CA LYS A 10 20.56 15.54 2.23
C LYS A 10 19.37 15.54 1.27
N MET A 11 19.31 14.59 0.33
CA MET A 11 18.18 14.44 -0.58
C MET A 11 16.89 14.08 0.16
N ILE A 12 16.94 13.14 1.11
CA ILE A 12 15.77 12.80 1.93
C ILE A 12 15.33 13.97 2.80
N ALA A 13 16.26 14.72 3.38
CA ALA A 13 15.93 15.89 4.19
C ALA A 13 15.27 17.03 3.39
N SER A 14 15.46 17.07 2.05
CA SER A 14 14.80 18.04 1.18
C SER A 14 13.41 17.61 0.70
N VAL A 15 12.96 16.39 1.01
CA VAL A 15 11.62 15.92 0.64
C VAL A 15 10.59 16.64 1.53
N PRO A 16 9.57 17.29 0.93
CA PRO A 16 8.45 17.86 1.67
C PRO A 16 7.76 16.85 2.60
N ALA A 17 7.34 17.32 3.77
CA ALA A 17 6.78 16.46 4.82
C ALA A 17 5.48 15.76 4.40
N ASP A 18 4.67 16.42 3.59
CA ASP A 18 3.43 15.90 3.00
C ASP A 18 3.71 14.74 2.04
N ILE A 19 4.72 14.84 1.18
CA ILE A 19 5.14 13.73 0.29
C ILE A 19 5.60 12.53 1.12
N LYS A 20 6.37 12.77 2.18
CA LYS A 20 6.79 11.69 3.09
C LYS A 20 5.57 11.03 3.74
N ALA A 21 4.63 11.83 4.23
CA ALA A 21 3.41 11.32 4.85
C ALA A 21 2.53 10.54 3.87
N GLU A 22 2.40 11.00 2.62
CA GLU A 22 1.67 10.28 1.57
C GLU A 22 2.29 8.91 1.30
N ILE A 23 3.62 8.84 1.16
CA ILE A 23 4.33 7.58 0.95
C ILE A 23 4.13 6.65 2.16
N ASP A 24 4.35 7.15 3.38
CA ASP A 24 4.18 6.36 4.61
C ASP A 24 2.75 5.79 4.71
N LEU A 25 1.73 6.58 4.37
CA LEU A 25 0.33 6.13 4.34
C LEU A 25 0.07 5.09 3.25
N SER A 26 0.59 5.31 2.04
CA SER A 26 0.46 4.37 0.92
C SER A 26 1.04 3.00 1.27
N PHE A 27 2.24 2.98 1.86
CA PHE A 27 2.87 1.74 2.36
C PHE A 27 2.05 1.08 3.46
N ALA A 28 1.58 1.83 4.46
CA ALA A 28 0.77 1.27 5.53
C ALA A 28 -0.51 0.60 5.02
N VAL A 29 -1.16 1.20 4.02
CA VAL A 29 -2.35 0.62 3.36
C VAL A 29 -1.98 -0.64 2.60
N SER A 30 -0.89 -0.61 1.81
CA SER A 30 -0.41 -1.78 1.07
C SER A 30 -0.09 -2.95 2.00
N ASP A 31 0.66 -2.71 3.08
CA ASP A 31 1.03 -3.72 4.07
C ASP A 31 -0.21 -4.31 4.76
N ARG A 32 -1.20 -3.47 5.06
CA ARG A 32 -2.48 -3.93 5.62
C ARG A 32 -3.24 -4.85 4.66
N ILE A 33 -3.29 -4.50 3.37
CA ILE A 33 -3.93 -5.34 2.35
C ILE A 33 -3.17 -6.66 2.19
N ASP A 34 -1.83 -6.63 2.18
CA ASP A 34 -0.98 -7.82 2.07
C ASP A 34 -1.20 -8.77 3.25
N ALA A 35 -1.20 -8.24 4.47
CA ALA A 35 -1.47 -9.01 5.69
C ALA A 35 -2.84 -9.68 5.65
N LEU A 36 -3.91 -8.95 5.31
CA LEU A 36 -5.26 -9.49 5.21
C LEU A 36 -5.41 -10.54 4.10
N MET A 37 -4.72 -10.36 2.98
CA MET A 37 -4.66 -11.34 1.90
C MET A 37 -4.01 -12.64 2.39
N HIS A 38 -2.89 -12.53 3.12
CA HIS A 38 -2.17 -13.67 3.68
C HIS A 38 -2.91 -14.37 4.82
N GLU A 39 -3.58 -13.62 5.71
CA GLU A 39 -4.45 -14.16 6.76
C GLU A 39 -5.59 -15.02 6.18
N ARG A 40 -6.10 -14.65 5.00
CA ARG A 40 -7.09 -15.44 4.26
C ARG A 40 -6.50 -16.58 3.43
N GLY A 41 -5.17 -16.74 3.42
CA GLY A 41 -4.48 -17.77 2.64
C GLY A 41 -4.56 -17.57 1.12
N LEU A 42 -4.78 -16.33 0.67
CA LEU A 42 -4.91 -16.03 -0.75
C LEU A 42 -3.54 -15.75 -1.39
N SER A 43 -3.29 -16.36 -2.55
CA SER A 43 -2.24 -15.87 -3.45
C SER A 43 -2.70 -14.59 -4.16
N LYS A 44 -1.75 -13.79 -4.68
CA LYS A 44 -2.06 -12.58 -5.48
C LYS A 44 -3.00 -12.86 -6.65
N LYS A 45 -2.86 -14.04 -7.28
CA LYS A 45 -3.74 -14.47 -8.39
C LYS A 45 -5.16 -14.73 -7.89
N GLN A 46 -5.31 -15.54 -6.83
CA GLN A 46 -6.62 -15.83 -6.25
C GLN A 46 -7.31 -14.57 -5.72
N PHE A 47 -6.54 -13.65 -5.15
CA PHE A 47 -7.05 -12.37 -4.69
C PHE A 47 -7.54 -11.51 -5.87
N ALA A 48 -6.79 -11.46 -6.97
CA ALA A 48 -7.21 -10.78 -8.19
C ALA A 48 -8.51 -11.39 -8.75
N ASP A 49 -8.56 -12.72 -8.87
CA ASP A 49 -9.72 -13.46 -9.38
C ASP A 49 -10.95 -13.23 -8.49
N ALA A 50 -10.80 -13.25 -7.16
CA ALA A 50 -11.89 -13.03 -6.20
C ALA A 50 -12.48 -11.61 -6.28
N LEU A 51 -11.68 -10.62 -6.69
CA LEU A 51 -12.12 -9.24 -6.88
C LEU A 51 -12.54 -8.93 -8.33
N GLY A 52 -12.39 -9.87 -9.27
CA GLY A 52 -12.59 -9.62 -10.69
C GLY A 52 -11.61 -8.58 -11.26
N ARG A 53 -10.39 -8.51 -10.71
CA ARG A 53 -9.33 -7.55 -11.08
C ARG A 53 -8.18 -8.22 -11.80
N ARG A 54 -7.34 -7.43 -12.46
CA ARG A 54 -6.13 -7.96 -13.12
C ARG A 54 -5.04 -8.24 -12.07
N PRO A 55 -4.25 -9.33 -12.20
CA PRO A 55 -3.12 -9.59 -11.30
C PRO A 55 -2.09 -8.45 -11.24
N SER A 56 -1.95 -7.67 -12.32
CA SER A 56 -1.08 -6.48 -12.35
C SER A 56 -1.61 -5.33 -11.48
N GLU A 57 -2.93 -5.18 -11.34
CA GLU A 57 -3.52 -4.20 -10.42
C GLU A 57 -3.21 -4.58 -8.97
N ILE A 58 -3.42 -5.85 -8.60
CA ILE A 58 -3.07 -6.35 -7.26
C ILE A 58 -1.58 -6.18 -6.97
N THR A 59 -0.72 -6.51 -7.95
CA THR A 59 0.73 -6.32 -7.79
C THR A 59 1.08 -4.85 -7.54
N LYS A 60 0.39 -3.92 -8.19
CA LYS A 60 0.56 -2.48 -7.98
C LYS A 60 0.05 -2.03 -6.61
N TRP A 61 -1.07 -2.57 -6.14
CA TRP A 61 -1.58 -2.28 -4.79
C TRP A 61 -0.61 -2.73 -3.71
N LEU A 62 0.05 -3.88 -3.91
CA LEU A 62 0.98 -4.44 -2.93
C LEU A 62 2.41 -3.86 -3.05
N SER A 63 2.67 -2.93 -3.98
CA SER A 63 4.01 -2.35 -4.14
C SER A 63 4.27 -1.13 -3.24
N GLY A 64 3.26 -0.62 -2.54
CA GLY A 64 3.37 0.61 -1.73
C GLY A 64 3.39 1.91 -2.54
N GLN A 65 3.34 1.84 -3.87
CA GLN A 65 3.45 3.00 -4.77
C GLN A 65 2.11 3.39 -5.41
N HIS A 66 0.99 2.99 -4.80
CA HIS A 66 -0.33 3.24 -5.35
C HIS A 66 -1.16 4.13 -4.43
N ASN A 67 -1.63 5.26 -4.97
CA ASN A 67 -2.62 6.05 -4.28
C ASN A 67 -3.99 5.34 -4.33
N PHE A 68 -4.57 5.07 -3.16
CA PHE A 68 -5.86 4.39 -3.03
C PHE A 68 -7.00 5.39 -2.91
N THR A 69 -8.01 5.25 -3.76
CA THR A 69 -9.26 6.01 -3.60
C THR A 69 -10.08 5.46 -2.43
N LEU A 70 -10.90 6.33 -1.80
CA LEU A 70 -11.86 5.90 -0.78
C LEU A 70 -12.79 4.79 -1.29
N SER A 71 -13.20 4.84 -2.56
CA SER A 71 -14.01 3.78 -3.18
C SER A 71 -13.31 2.43 -3.20
N THR A 72 -12.00 2.42 -3.48
CA THR A 72 -11.19 1.19 -3.47
C THR A 72 -11.03 0.66 -2.05
N LEU A 73 -10.75 1.54 -1.09
CA LEU A 73 -10.64 1.17 0.33
C LEU A 73 -11.95 0.61 0.89
N ALA A 74 -13.09 1.20 0.51
CA ALA A 74 -14.41 0.72 0.90
C ALA A 74 -14.70 -0.67 0.29
N MET A 75 -14.41 -0.86 -1.00
CA MET A 75 -14.55 -2.16 -1.67
C MET A 75 -13.69 -3.24 -0.99
N LEU A 76 -12.44 -2.92 -0.68
CA LEU A 76 -11.53 -3.84 0.01
C LEU A 76 -12.01 -4.13 1.44
N SER A 77 -12.47 -3.11 2.17
CA SER A 77 -12.99 -3.29 3.54
C SER A 77 -14.21 -4.22 3.54
N SER A 78 -15.12 -4.05 2.58
CA SER A 78 -16.27 -4.94 2.39
C SER A 78 -15.84 -6.36 2.02
N PHE A 79 -14.86 -6.50 1.11
CA PHE A 79 -14.32 -7.81 0.75
C PHE A 79 -13.72 -8.53 1.98
N PHE A 80 -12.91 -7.82 2.78
CA PHE A 80 -12.24 -8.37 3.95
C PHE A 80 -13.15 -8.51 5.18
N GLY A 81 -14.32 -7.87 5.18
CA GLY A 81 -15.25 -7.85 6.32
C GLY A 81 -14.74 -7.05 7.50
N GLN A 82 -13.70 -6.23 7.30
CA GLN A 82 -13.08 -5.39 8.32
C GLN A 82 -12.43 -4.16 7.68
N PRO A 83 -12.29 -3.03 8.39
CA PRO A 83 -11.73 -1.81 7.82
C PRO A 83 -10.26 -1.97 7.39
N ILE A 84 -9.92 -1.41 6.21
CA ILE A 84 -8.52 -1.23 5.79
C ILE A 84 -7.89 -0.05 6.56
N ILE A 85 -8.61 1.05 6.71
CA ILE A 85 -8.19 2.24 7.46
C ILE A 85 -9.24 2.52 8.54
N THR A 86 -8.80 3.01 9.69
CA THR A 86 -9.66 3.53 10.77
C THR A 86 -9.34 5.00 11.01
N VAL A 87 -10.36 5.80 11.27
CA VAL A 87 -10.22 7.21 11.66
C VAL A 87 -10.45 7.27 13.16
N VAL A 88 -9.50 7.83 13.90
CA VAL A 88 -9.51 7.97 15.36
C VAL A 88 -9.51 9.43 15.77
#